data_AF-K1YC51-F1
#
_entry.id   AF-K1YC51-F1
#
_cell.length_a   1.000
_cell.length_b   1.000
_cell.length_c   1.000
_cell.angle_alpha   90.00
_cell.angle_beta   90.00
_cell.angle_gamma   90.00
#
_symmetry.space_group_name_H-M   'P 1'
#
loop_
_entity.id
_entity.type
_entity.pdbx_description
1 polymer ?
#
loop_
_entity_poly.entity_id
_entity_poly.type
_entity_poly.pdbx_seq_one_letter_code
_entity_poly.pdbx_strand_id
1 'polypeptide(L)'
;METALNHIEQRIPLEDFRLLLSAVRISREVGGNLAENMDKLAASLRSKLAMEGKIQSLTAQGRLQGIVMSLLPMVLVAVLMKLEPTAMSMLFTTKIGWAVLALVLIMQVLGFLAIRKITDIDI
;
A
#
# COMPACT_ATOMS: atom_id res chain seq x y z
N MET A 1 0.25 16.11 43.29
CA MET A 1 1.71 15.88 43.45
C MET A 1 2.48 17.16 43.21
N GLU A 2 2.20 17.93 42.14
CA GLU A 2 2.66 19.34 42.01
C GLU A 2 2.31 20.18 43.23
N THR A 3 1.09 20.03 43.75
CA THR A 3 0.67 20.66 45.01
C THR A 3 1.46 20.22 46.24
N ALA A 4 2.02 19.00 46.28
CA ALA A 4 2.82 18.53 47.42
C ALA A 4 4.27 19.04 47.34
N LEU A 5 4.83 19.12 46.13
CA LEU A 5 6.15 19.69 45.87
C LEU A 5 6.19 21.21 46.15
N ASN A 6 5.15 21.95 45.73
CA ASN A 6 5.04 23.38 45.98
C ASN A 6 4.99 23.72 47.48
N HIS A 7 4.39 22.84 48.31
CA HIS A 7 4.38 23.02 49.77
C HIS A 7 5.73 22.76 50.44
N ILE A 8 6.61 21.96 49.83
CA ILE A 8 7.97 21.71 50.33
C ILE A 8 8.90 22.88 49.96
N GLU A 9 8.72 23.47 48.77
CA GLU A 9 9.46 24.65 48.31
C GLU A 9 9.28 25.86 49.24
N GLN A 10 8.10 26.01 49.85
CA GLN A 10 7.84 27.06 50.85
C GLN A 10 8.53 26.83 52.20
N ARG A 11 8.97 25.60 52.51
CA ARG A 11 9.61 25.26 53.80
C ARG A 11 11.13 25.24 53.76
N ILE A 12 11.74 25.12 52.58
CA ILE A 12 13.19 25.04 52.39
C ILE A 12 13.59 25.92 51.20
N PRO A 13 13.87 27.23 51.41
CA PRO A 13 14.24 28.15 50.35
C PRO A 13 15.74 28.03 50.03
N LEU A 14 16.17 26.86 49.55
CA LEU A 14 17.51 26.68 48.98
C LEU A 14 17.40 26.60 47.45
N GLU A 15 18.20 27.41 46.77
CA GLU A 15 18.29 27.47 45.31
C GLU A 15 18.59 26.09 44.68
N ASP A 16 19.38 25.27 45.38
CA ASP A 16 19.68 23.89 45.03
C ASP A 16 18.44 22.97 44.96
N PHE A 17 17.41 23.24 45.77
CA PHE A 17 16.18 22.45 45.78
C PHE A 17 15.32 22.74 44.53
N ARG A 18 15.36 23.98 44.02
CA ARG A 18 14.71 24.35 42.75
C ARG A 18 15.40 23.73 41.54
N LEU A 19 16.73 23.66 41.58
CA LEU A 19 17.52 22.96 40.56
C LEU A 19 17.21 21.45 40.55
N LEU A 20 17.13 20.81 41.71
CA LEU A 20 16.73 19.41 41.83
C LEU A 20 15.31 19.17 41.30
N LEU A 21 14.35 20.02 41.67
CA LEU A 21 12.97 19.97 41.17
C LEU A 21 12.91 20.08 39.64
N SER A 22 13.67 21.01 39.07
CA SER A 22 13.75 21.20 37.62
C SER A 22 14.41 20.02 36.92
N ALA A 23 15.47 19.45 37.49
CA ALA A 23 16.14 18.26 36.95
C ALA A 23 15.22 17.02 36.97
N VAL A 24 14.42 16.83 38.03
CA VAL A 24 13.42 15.75 38.12
C VAL A 24 12.29 15.98 37.11
N ARG A 25 11.85 17.23 36.93
CA ARG A 25 10.81 17.57 35.94
C ARG A 25 11.31 17.30 34.52
N ILE A 26 12.51 17.75 34.17
CA ILE A 26 13.16 17.49 32.87
C ILE A 26 13.42 16.00 32.67
N SER A 27 13.90 15.27 33.69
CA SER A 27 14.12 13.82 33.60
C SER A 27 12.81 13.06 33.34
N ARG A 28 11.70 13.48 33.95
CA ARG A 28 10.37 12.89 33.68
C ARG A 28 9.76 13.35 32.36
N GLU A 29 10.01 14.58 31.95
CA GLU A 29 9.53 15.11 30.68
C GLU A 29 10.29 14.45 29.53
N VAL A 30 11.62 14.40 29.58
CA VAL A 30 12.45 13.67 28.62
C VAL A 30 12.19 12.16 28.69
N GLY A 31 12.20 11.54 29.86
CA GLY A 31 12.01 10.08 29.99
C GLY A 31 10.57 9.61 29.73
N GLY A 32 9.58 10.31 30.28
CA GLY A 32 8.16 9.98 30.14
C GLY A 32 7.60 10.34 28.77
N ASN A 33 7.95 11.50 28.21
CA ASN A 33 7.54 11.88 26.86
C ASN A 33 8.29 11.06 25.81
N LEU A 34 9.54 10.65 26.05
CA LEU A 34 10.23 9.73 25.14
C LEU A 34 9.62 8.33 25.16
N ALA A 35 9.28 7.79 26.33
CA ALA A 35 8.56 6.52 26.41
C ALA A 35 7.22 6.59 25.65
N GLU A 36 6.43 7.65 25.86
CA GLU A 36 5.16 7.87 25.17
C GLU A 36 5.34 8.06 23.65
N ASN A 37 6.36 8.79 23.23
CA ASN A 37 6.65 9.01 21.81
C ASN A 37 7.20 7.74 21.13
N MET A 38 7.98 6.93 21.84
CA MET A 38 8.42 5.61 21.37
C MET A 38 7.23 4.66 21.21
N ASP A 39 6.27 4.67 22.13
CA ASP A 39 5.04 3.89 21.98
C ASP A 39 4.20 4.36 20.78
N LYS A 40 4.09 5.67 20.56
CA LYS A 40 3.44 6.24 19.37
C LYS A 40 4.16 5.83 18.07
N LEU A 41 5.48 5.89 18.04
CA LEU A 41 6.29 5.44 16.91
C LEU A 41 6.13 3.93 16.67
N ALA A 42 6.16 3.11 17.72
CA ALA A 42 5.94 1.67 17.62
C ALA A 42 4.53 1.34 17.10
N ALA A 43 3.51 2.08 17.54
CA ALA A 43 2.15 1.97 17.02
C ALA A 43 2.07 2.37 15.53
N SER A 44 2.72 3.47 15.15
CA SER A 44 2.80 3.93 13.76
C SER A 44 3.51 2.91 12.87
N LEU A 45 4.63 2.33 13.32
CA LEU A 45 5.36 1.28 12.62
C LEU A 45 4.51 0.02 12.41
N ARG A 46 3.82 -0.45 13.45
CA ARG A 46 2.89 -1.58 13.34
C ARG A 46 1.78 -1.29 12.33
N SER A 47 1.23 -0.07 12.33
CA SER A 47 0.22 0.36 11.37
C SER A 47 0.77 0.36 9.93
N LYS A 48 2.00 0.85 9.74
CA LYS A 48 2.68 0.85 8.44
C LYS A 48 2.89 -0.57 7.90
N LEU A 49 3.43 -1.47 8.73
CA LEU A 49 3.62 -2.89 8.36
C LEU A 49 2.30 -3.58 8.00
N ALA A 50 1.23 -3.31 8.75
CA ALA A 50 -0.10 -3.84 8.43
C ALA A 50 -0.63 -3.29 7.09
N MET A 51 -0.36 -2.01 6.80
CA MET A 51 -0.75 -1.38 5.54
C MET A 51 0.04 -1.94 4.35
N GLU A 52 1.35 -2.11 4.49
CA GLU A 52 2.22 -2.75 3.49
C GLU A 52 1.73 -4.17 3.16
N GLY A 53 1.43 -4.98 4.18
CA GLY A 53 0.85 -6.32 3.99
C GLY A 53 -0.51 -6.28 3.26
N LYS A 54 -1.36 -5.29 3.57
CA LYS A 54 -2.63 -5.10 2.87
C LYS A 54 -2.44 -4.69 1.41
N ILE A 55 -1.50 -3.79 1.12
CA ILE A 55 -1.15 -3.38 -0.25
C ILE A 55 -0.64 -4.58 -1.04
N GLN A 56 0.25 -5.39 -0.45
CA GLN A 56 0.78 -6.59 -1.10
C GLN A 56 -0.33 -7.59 -1.47
N SER A 57 -1.26 -7.84 -0.53
CA SER A 57 -2.41 -8.73 -0.76
C SER A 57 -3.34 -8.21 -1.86
N LEU A 58 -3.72 -6.92 -1.80
CA LEU A 58 -4.57 -6.30 -2.82
C LEU A 58 -3.90 -6.28 -4.20
N THR A 59 -2.60 -6.03 -4.23
CA THR A 59 -1.81 -6.04 -5.48
C THR A 59 -1.75 -7.46 -6.06
N ALA A 60 -1.55 -8.49 -5.22
CA ALA A 60 -1.60 -9.87 -5.66
C ALA A 60 -2.97 -10.26 -6.25
N GLN A 61 -4.07 -9.83 -5.60
CA GLN A 61 -5.42 -10.02 -6.12
C GLN A 61 -5.62 -9.30 -7.47
N GLY A 62 -5.17 -8.05 -7.59
CA GLY A 62 -5.23 -7.28 -8.83
C GLY A 62 -4.41 -7.90 -9.97
N ARG A 63 -3.22 -8.44 -9.67
CA ARG A 63 -2.38 -9.19 -10.62
C ARG A 63 -3.13 -10.40 -11.17
N LEU A 64 -3.72 -11.21 -10.30
CA LEU A 64 -4.48 -12.39 -10.70
C LEU A 64 -5.69 -12.02 -11.57
N GLN A 65 -6.46 -11.01 -11.17
CA GLN A 65 -7.59 -10.52 -11.98
C GLN A 65 -7.14 -10.01 -13.35
N GLY A 66 -6.02 -9.29 -13.40
CA GLY A 66 -5.44 -8.83 -14.66
C GLY A 66 -5.00 -9.97 -15.58
N ILE A 67 -4.39 -11.03 -15.03
CA ILE A 67 -4.02 -12.24 -15.78
C ILE A 67 -5.28 -12.91 -16.34
N VAL A 68 -6.33 -13.10 -15.52
CA VAL A 68 -7.59 -13.71 -15.95
C VAL A 68 -8.26 -12.90 -17.06
N MET A 69 -8.34 -11.58 -16.90
CA MET A 69 -8.87 -10.66 -17.92
C MET A 69 -8.07 -10.72 -19.23
N SER A 70 -6.74 -10.85 -19.15
CA SER A 70 -5.89 -10.98 -20.34
C SER A 70 -6.03 -12.33 -21.06
N LEU A 71 -6.45 -13.37 -20.34
CA LEU A 71 -6.70 -14.71 -20.89
C LEU A 71 -8.08 -14.84 -21.55
N LEU A 72 -9.07 -14.06 -21.09
CA LEU A 72 -10.45 -14.10 -21.58
C LEU A 72 -10.57 -13.98 -23.12
N PRO A 73 -9.91 -13.00 -23.78
CA PRO A 73 -9.97 -12.86 -25.24
C PRO A 73 -9.35 -14.06 -25.97
N MET A 74 -8.26 -14.62 -25.44
CA MET A 74 -7.64 -15.83 -26.01
C MET A 74 -8.60 -17.03 -25.96
N VAL A 75 -9.26 -17.21 -24.81
CA VAL A 75 -10.26 -18.28 -24.64
C VAL A 75 -11.46 -18.05 -25.56
N LEU A 76 -11.96 -16.82 -25.66
CA LEU A 76 -13.05 -16.47 -26.57
C LEU A 76 -12.71 -16.78 -28.01
N VAL A 77 -11.50 -16.44 -28.48
CA VAL A 77 -11.07 -16.80 -29.84
C VAL A 77 -11.08 -18.31 -30.03
N ALA A 78 -10.54 -19.09 -29.08
CA ALA A 78 -10.51 -20.55 -29.17
C ALA A 78 -11.92 -21.18 -29.19
N VAL A 79 -12.85 -20.64 -28.39
CA VAL A 79 -14.24 -21.10 -28.34
C VAL A 79 -14.99 -20.72 -29.62
N LEU A 80 -14.85 -19.47 -30.07
CA LEU A 80 -15.51 -18.97 -31.29
C LEU A 80 -14.97 -19.64 -32.55
N MET A 81 -13.70 -20.07 -32.58
CA MET A 81 -13.19 -20.91 -33.67
C MET A 81 -13.94 -22.25 -33.81
N LYS A 82 -14.50 -22.78 -32.71
CA LYS A 82 -15.31 -24.01 -32.73
C LYS A 82 -16.80 -23.75 -32.95
N LEU A 83 -17.36 -22.71 -32.34
CA LEU A 83 -18.79 -22.40 -32.47
C LEU A 83 -19.12 -21.73 -33.82
N GLU A 84 -18.27 -20.81 -34.27
CA GLU A 84 -18.51 -19.95 -35.44
C GLU A 84 -17.32 -19.98 -36.41
N PRO A 85 -16.99 -21.16 -36.98
CA PRO A 85 -15.81 -21.34 -37.84
C PRO A 85 -15.87 -20.47 -39.11
N THR A 86 -17.07 -20.26 -39.65
CA THR A 86 -17.28 -19.44 -40.86
C THR A 86 -16.91 -17.98 -40.61
N ALA A 87 -17.39 -17.39 -39.50
CA ALA A 87 -17.05 -16.01 -39.13
C ALA A 87 -15.55 -15.87 -38.78
N MET A 88 -14.99 -16.83 -38.02
CA MET A 88 -13.56 -16.83 -37.69
C MET A 88 -12.67 -17.01 -38.91
N SER A 89 -13.06 -17.79 -39.92
CA SER A 89 -12.29 -17.92 -41.17
C SER A 89 -12.18 -16.60 -41.94
N MET A 90 -13.20 -15.74 -41.84
CA MET A 90 -13.22 -14.43 -42.50
C MET A 90 -12.20 -13.46 -41.88
N LEU A 91 -11.89 -13.62 -40.59
CA LEU A 91 -10.83 -12.87 -39.89
C LEU A 91 -9.43 -13.14 -40.46
N PHE A 92 -9.16 -14.37 -40.91
CA PHE A 92 -7.84 -14.74 -41.46
C PHE A 92 -7.72 -14.60 -42.98
N THR A 93 -8.85 -14.56 -43.69
CA THR A 93 -8.87 -14.54 -45.16
C THR A 93 -9.08 -13.15 -45.75
N THR A 94 -9.69 -12.22 -45.01
CA THR A 94 -9.97 -10.86 -45.51
C THR A 94 -8.98 -9.83 -44.98
N LYS A 95 -8.67 -8.81 -45.79
CA LYS A 95 -7.78 -7.69 -45.38
C LYS A 95 -8.32 -6.93 -44.17
N ILE A 96 -9.65 -6.81 -44.06
CA ILE A 96 -10.33 -6.19 -42.92
C ILE A 96 -10.14 -7.06 -41.67
N GLY A 97 -10.25 -8.39 -41.79
CA GLY A 97 -10.00 -9.32 -40.70
C GLY A 97 -8.60 -9.18 -40.10
N TRP A 98 -7.57 -9.09 -40.95
CA TRP A 98 -6.20 -8.83 -40.51
C TRP A 98 -6.04 -7.48 -39.78
N ALA A 99 -6.72 -6.42 -40.24
CA ALA A 99 -6.70 -5.13 -39.57
C ALA A 99 -7.37 -5.18 -38.18
N VAL A 100 -8.49 -5.90 -38.06
CA VAL A 100 -9.18 -6.11 -36.77
C VAL A 100 -8.32 -6.93 -35.81
N LEU A 101 -7.68 -8.01 -36.29
CA LEU A 101 -6.76 -8.81 -35.48
C LEU A 101 -5.57 -7.98 -34.98
N ALA A 102 -4.99 -7.13 -35.83
CA ALA A 102 -3.92 -6.22 -35.44
C ALA A 102 -4.39 -5.23 -34.36
N LEU A 103 -5.58 -4.63 -34.51
CA LEU A 103 -6.16 -3.72 -33.53
C LEU A 103 -6.38 -4.42 -32.18
N VAL A 104 -6.97 -5.61 -32.19
CA VAL A 104 -7.20 -6.42 -30.99
C VAL A 104 -5.89 -6.77 -30.31
N LEU A 105 -4.87 -7.18 -31.08
CA LEU A 105 -3.56 -7.51 -30.54
C LEU A 105 -2.91 -6.29 -29.87
N ILE A 106 -2.97 -5.11 -30.51
CA ILE A 106 -2.44 -3.86 -29.94
C ILE A 106 -3.16 -3.52 -28.63
N MET A 107 -4.50 -3.55 -28.63
CA MET A 107 -5.30 -3.31 -27.43
C MET A 107 -4.98 -4.30 -26.31
N GLN A 108 -4.78 -5.58 -26.65
CA GLN A 108 -4.44 -6.62 -25.69
C GLN A 108 -3.06 -6.39 -25.07
N VAL A 109 -2.06 -6.03 -25.89
CA VAL A 109 -0.71 -5.72 -25.43
C VAL A 109 -0.72 -4.47 -24.56
N LEU A 110 -1.41 -3.41 -24.97
CA LEU A 110 -1.54 -2.18 -24.18
C LEU A 110 -2.22 -2.43 -22.84
N GLY A 111 -3.32 -3.21 -22.83
CA GLY A 111 -4.02 -3.61 -21.61
C GLY A 111 -3.12 -4.43 -20.68
N PHE A 112 -2.39 -5.41 -21.23
CA PHE A 112 -1.45 -6.21 -20.45
C PHE A 112 -0.30 -5.38 -19.86
N LEU A 113 0.27 -4.46 -20.64
CA LEU A 113 1.32 -3.54 -20.17
C LEU A 113 0.79 -2.59 -19.08
N ALA A 114 -0.43 -2.07 -19.24
CA ALA A 114 -1.06 -1.23 -18.23
C ALA A 114 -1.29 -1.98 -16.92
N ILE A 115 -1.81 -3.21 -16.99
CA ILE A 115 -1.98 -4.09 -15.82
C ILE A 115 -0.63 -4.36 -15.16
N ARG A 116 0.39 -4.71 -15.95
CA ARG A 116 1.74 -4.97 -15.42
C ARG A 116 2.30 -3.72 -14.73
N LYS A 117 2.16 -2.54 -15.32
CA LYS A 117 2.64 -1.28 -14.76
C LYS A 117 1.90 -0.88 -13.47
N ILE A 118 0.58 -1.08 -13.41
CA ILE A 118 -0.21 -0.76 -12.21
C ILE A 118 0.11 -1.73 -11.07
N THR A 119 0.39 -2.98 -11.41
CA THR A 119 0.64 -4.02 -10.41
C THR A 119 2.09 -4.12 -9.98
N ASP A 120 3.03 -3.51 -10.70
CA ASP A 120 4.42 -3.35 -10.29
C ASP A 120 4.54 -2.20 -9.29
N ILE A 121 3.95 -2.41 -8.11
CA ILE A 121 4.22 -1.57 -6.95
C ILE A 121 5.52 -2.11 -6.36
N ASP A 122 6.64 -1.47 -6.70
CA ASP A 122 7.90 -1.63 -5.99
C ASP A 122 7.75 -0.93 -4.63
N ILE A 123 7.98 -1.68 -3.54
CA ILE A 123 7.85 -1.20 -2.15
C ILE A 123 9.18 -0.58 -1.71
#